data_AF-A0A317GYU9-F1
#
_entry.id   AF-A0A317GYU9-F1
#
_cell.length_a   1.000
_cell.length_b   1.000
_cell.length_c   1.000
_cell.angle_alpha   90.00
_cell.angle_beta   90.00
_cell.angle_gamma   90.00
#
_symmetry.space_group_name_H-M   'P 1'
#
loop_
_entity.id
_entity.type
_entity.pdbx_description
1 polymer ?
#
loop_
_entity_poly.entity_id
_entity_poly.type
_entity_poly.pdbx_seq_one_letter_code
_entity_poly.pdbx_strand_id
1 'polypeptide(L)'
;MKTLLITGAAGSIGGHLRRELAGRYALRLSDLKPIKLLAPGESFVKGDVAKLSDMLRITKGVDAILHLGAWSVEGDWPTILSANIEGTYNAFEAARRNGVKRILFPSSNHAVGYYRRDQTIDHLVYPKPDSRYGVSKVFGEALGSLYADKYGLEVFIIRIGNVAPLPADKRRLSIWISPRDLAQLVSIGVDHPDVRFEVVYGISGNRRAWYDNANATRLGYHPVDDSEPYATEILAKHVEHAEPDVERYQGGTFVVAELGGDPSRNLPKAAASSRKSKAGAKAKPRAHTKVTKSSKKAKVAKKPKRGKK
;
A
#
# COMPACT_ATOMS: atom_id res chain seq x y z
N MET A 1 -27.93 -2.44 -11.56
CA MET A 1 -26.46 -2.47 -11.44
C MET A 1 -26.12 -2.56 -9.96
N LYS A 2 -25.25 -3.50 -9.55
CA LYS A 2 -24.84 -3.62 -8.14
C LYS A 2 -24.06 -2.37 -7.70
N THR A 3 -24.23 -1.97 -6.46
CA THR A 3 -23.45 -0.92 -5.80
C THR A 3 -22.29 -1.54 -5.03
N LEU A 4 -21.06 -1.26 -5.48
CA LEU A 4 -19.82 -1.72 -4.85
C LEU A 4 -19.22 -0.58 -4.03
N LEU A 5 -19.10 -0.76 -2.71
CA LEU A 5 -18.29 0.12 -1.87
C LEU A 5 -16.81 -0.22 -2.04
N ILE A 6 -15.97 0.77 -2.31
CA ILE A 6 -14.50 0.65 -2.24
C ILE A 6 -14.02 1.56 -1.11
N THR A 7 -13.55 0.97 0.00
CA THR A 7 -12.80 1.75 1.02
C THR A 7 -11.35 1.89 0.60
N GLY A 8 -10.61 2.89 1.10
CA GLY A 8 -9.25 3.17 0.66
C GLY A 8 -9.17 3.59 -0.81
N ALA A 9 -10.27 4.15 -1.35
CA ALA A 9 -10.43 4.41 -2.77
C ALA A 9 -9.51 5.51 -3.33
N ALA A 10 -8.90 6.33 -2.47
CA ALA A 10 -7.90 7.32 -2.88
C ALA A 10 -6.48 6.72 -2.97
N GLY A 11 -6.29 5.48 -2.55
CA GLY A 11 -5.03 4.74 -2.69
C GLY A 11 -4.74 4.31 -4.13
N SER A 12 -3.51 3.85 -4.37
CA SER A 12 -3.06 3.42 -5.71
C SER A 12 -3.95 2.33 -6.30
N ILE A 13 -4.21 1.25 -5.56
CA ILE A 13 -5.07 0.14 -6.01
C ILE A 13 -6.51 0.63 -6.26
N GLY A 14 -7.05 1.46 -5.36
CA GLY A 14 -8.37 2.07 -5.54
C GLY A 14 -8.47 2.87 -6.83
N GLY A 15 -7.47 3.70 -7.13
CA GLY A 15 -7.41 4.47 -8.37
C GLY A 15 -7.36 3.62 -9.63
N HIS A 16 -6.67 2.48 -9.61
CA HIS A 16 -6.69 1.50 -10.70
C HIS A 16 -8.07 0.87 -10.86
N LEU A 17 -8.63 0.30 -9.79
CA LEU A 17 -9.90 -0.42 -9.84
C LEU A 17 -11.10 0.47 -10.17
N ARG A 18 -11.06 1.75 -9.81
CA ARG A 18 -12.07 2.73 -10.25
C ARG A 18 -12.19 2.79 -11.77
N ARG A 19 -11.06 2.71 -12.50
CA ARG A 19 -11.06 2.71 -13.97
C ARG A 19 -11.48 1.36 -14.53
N GLU A 20 -10.89 0.28 -14.02
CA GLU A 20 -11.13 -1.07 -14.55
C GLU A 20 -12.55 -1.60 -14.28
N LEU A 21 -13.21 -1.09 -13.23
CA LEU A 21 -14.58 -1.48 -12.85
C LEU A 21 -15.64 -0.47 -13.29
N ALA A 22 -15.25 0.60 -13.99
CA ALA A 22 -16.16 1.63 -14.47
C ALA A 22 -17.23 1.03 -15.40
N GLY A 23 -18.48 1.45 -15.21
CA GLY A 23 -19.63 0.95 -15.99
C GLY A 23 -20.11 -0.46 -15.63
N ARG A 24 -19.34 -1.26 -14.88
CA ARG A 24 -19.77 -2.57 -14.39
C ARG A 24 -20.57 -2.47 -13.09
N TYR A 25 -20.21 -1.53 -12.23
CA TYR A 25 -20.85 -1.30 -10.94
C TYR A 25 -21.12 0.19 -10.70
N ALA A 26 -22.10 0.49 -9.84
CA ALA A 26 -22.20 1.80 -9.23
C ALA A 26 -21.15 1.86 -8.11
N LEU A 27 -20.12 2.69 -8.26
CA LEU A 27 -19.01 2.72 -7.32
C LEU A 27 -19.29 3.74 -6.22
N ARG A 28 -19.40 3.27 -4.98
CA ARG A 28 -19.34 4.13 -3.80
C ARG A 28 -17.90 4.12 -3.29
N LEU A 29 -17.27 5.28 -3.27
CA LEU A 29 -15.89 5.45 -2.89
C LEU A 29 -15.82 6.00 -1.46
N SER A 30 -14.92 5.46 -0.63
CA SER A 30 -14.67 5.97 0.70
C SER A 30 -13.18 5.97 1.02
N ASP A 31 -12.73 7.05 1.66
CA ASP A 31 -11.36 7.24 2.11
C ASP A 31 -11.33 8.36 3.17
N LEU A 32 -10.22 8.46 3.91
CA LEU A 32 -9.93 9.62 4.77
C LEU A 32 -9.66 10.87 3.92
N LYS A 33 -9.02 10.69 2.76
CA LYS A 33 -8.70 11.76 1.81
C LYS A 33 -9.84 11.95 0.80
N PRO A 34 -10.28 13.19 0.54
CA PRO A 34 -11.34 13.44 -0.43
C PRO A 34 -10.87 13.09 -1.85
N ILE A 35 -11.75 12.44 -2.61
CA ILE A 35 -11.58 12.22 -4.05
C ILE A 35 -12.29 13.36 -4.78
N LYS A 36 -11.52 14.24 -5.43
CA LYS A 36 -12.06 15.47 -6.04
C LYS A 36 -12.75 15.24 -7.39
N LEU A 37 -12.24 14.30 -8.18
CA LEU A 37 -12.74 14.01 -9.52
C LEU A 37 -13.44 12.66 -9.49
N LEU A 38 -14.77 12.70 -9.68
CA LEU A 38 -15.63 11.53 -9.77
C LEU A 38 -16.05 11.33 -11.23
N ALA A 39 -15.88 10.11 -11.72
CA ALA A 39 -16.37 9.68 -13.01
C ALA A 39 -17.88 9.37 -12.96
N PRO A 40 -18.58 9.29 -14.11
CA PRO A 40 -19.96 8.82 -14.15
C PRO A 40 -20.12 7.47 -13.45
N GLY A 41 -21.15 7.35 -12.61
CA GLY A 41 -21.40 6.13 -11.82
C GLY A 41 -20.60 6.05 -10.51
N GLU A 42 -19.77 7.05 -10.19
CA GLU A 42 -19.08 7.15 -8.91
C GLU A 42 -19.78 8.11 -7.94
N SER A 43 -19.77 7.76 -6.66
CA SER A 43 -20.13 8.62 -5.54
C SER A 43 -19.04 8.58 -4.48
N PHE A 44 -18.85 9.64 -3.70
CA PHE A 44 -17.87 9.65 -2.62
C PHE A 44 -18.53 9.93 -1.27
N VAL A 45 -18.15 9.13 -0.28
CA VAL A 45 -18.57 9.29 1.11
C VAL A 45 -17.33 9.14 1.99
N LYS A 46 -16.87 10.23 2.59
CA LYS A 46 -15.74 10.21 3.53
C LYS A 46 -16.05 9.29 4.72
N GLY A 47 -15.11 8.45 5.10
CA GLY A 47 -15.25 7.54 6.24
C GLY A 47 -13.89 7.10 6.76
N ASP A 48 -13.78 7.00 8.07
CA ASP A 48 -12.66 6.39 8.77
C ASP A 48 -13.00 4.93 9.10
N VAL A 49 -12.22 3.98 8.59
CA VAL A 49 -12.48 2.55 8.82
C VAL A 49 -12.34 2.16 10.29
N ALA A 50 -11.51 2.87 11.05
CA ALA A 50 -11.35 2.66 12.49
C ALA A 50 -12.59 3.09 13.30
N LYS A 51 -13.55 3.78 12.68
CA LYS A 51 -14.80 4.21 13.32
C LYS A 51 -15.98 3.39 12.81
N LEU A 52 -16.55 2.56 13.68
CA LEU A 52 -17.74 1.75 13.34
C LEU A 52 -18.91 2.59 12.84
N SER A 53 -19.13 3.79 13.41
CA SER A 53 -20.19 4.70 12.96
C SER A 53 -20.02 5.17 11.52
N ASP A 54 -18.78 5.42 11.09
CA ASP A 54 -18.46 5.74 9.69
C ASP A 54 -18.67 4.52 8.81
N MET A 55 -18.21 3.34 9.24
CA MET A 55 -18.42 2.09 8.50
C MET A 55 -19.90 1.77 8.30
N LEU A 56 -20.74 1.93 9.33
CA LEU A 56 -22.19 1.77 9.23
C LEU A 56 -22.82 2.76 8.24
N ARG A 57 -22.32 4.00 8.19
CA ARG A 57 -22.82 5.02 7.27
C ARG A 57 -22.45 4.72 5.82
N ILE A 58 -21.20 4.36 5.54
CA ILE A 58 -20.74 4.16 4.16
C ILE A 58 -21.25 2.85 3.54
N THR A 59 -21.48 1.82 4.35
CA THR A 59 -21.97 0.50 3.91
C THR A 59 -23.50 0.45 3.75
N LYS A 60 -24.24 1.49 4.12
CA LYS A 60 -25.70 1.48 4.04
C LYS A 60 -26.18 1.35 2.59
N GLY A 61 -26.93 0.29 2.30
CA GLY A 61 -27.56 0.05 0.99
C GLY A 61 -26.58 -0.28 -0.14
N VAL A 62 -25.38 -0.80 0.17
CA VAL A 62 -24.45 -1.34 -0.83
C VAL A 62 -24.63 -2.84 -0.96
N ASP A 63 -24.37 -3.40 -2.14
CA ASP A 63 -24.52 -4.84 -2.41
C ASP A 63 -23.26 -5.62 -2.03
N ALA A 64 -22.09 -5.00 -2.19
CA ALA A 64 -20.79 -5.58 -1.85
C ALA A 64 -19.80 -4.53 -1.35
N ILE A 65 -18.80 -4.98 -0.59
CA ILE A 65 -17.69 -4.15 -0.09
C ILE A 65 -16.37 -4.70 -0.60
N LEU A 66 -15.54 -3.87 -1.21
CA LEU A 66 -14.11 -4.09 -1.42
C LEU A 66 -13.34 -3.24 -0.41
N HIS A 67 -12.78 -3.89 0.62
CA HIS A 67 -12.22 -3.20 1.78
C HIS A 67 -10.72 -2.89 1.63
N LEU A 68 -10.32 -1.92 0.78
CA LEU A 68 -8.90 -1.55 0.60
C LEU A 68 -8.36 -0.59 1.67
N GLY A 69 -9.24 0.00 2.50
CA GLY A 69 -8.86 0.93 3.55
C GLY A 69 -8.06 0.24 4.66
N ALA A 70 -6.76 0.49 4.70
CA ALA A 70 -5.80 -0.08 5.64
C ALA A 70 -4.50 0.73 5.64
N TRP A 71 -3.63 0.48 6.62
CA TRP A 71 -2.19 0.71 6.49
C TRP A 71 -1.57 -0.44 5.68
N SER A 72 -1.00 -0.12 4.51
CA SER A 72 -0.68 -1.10 3.45
C SER A 72 0.78 -1.56 3.41
N VAL A 73 1.59 -1.10 4.36
CA VAL A 73 3.01 -1.44 4.51
C VAL A 73 3.29 -1.78 5.97
N GLU A 74 4.53 -2.13 6.30
CA GLU A 74 4.89 -2.31 7.70
C GLU A 74 4.76 -1.00 8.51
N GLY A 75 4.37 -1.10 9.77
CA GLY A 75 4.15 0.05 10.65
C GLY A 75 4.23 -0.34 12.11
N ASP A 76 4.19 0.66 13.00
CA ASP A 76 4.10 0.42 14.44
C ASP A 76 2.78 -0.27 14.83
N TRP A 77 2.78 -0.91 16.00
CA TRP A 77 1.62 -1.68 16.46
C TRP A 77 0.34 -0.83 16.59
N PRO A 78 0.32 0.36 17.21
CA PRO A 78 -0.89 1.18 17.30
C PRO A 78 -1.50 1.52 15.93
N THR A 79 -0.66 1.84 14.94
CA THR A 79 -1.10 2.14 13.57
C THR A 79 -1.72 0.92 12.92
N ILE A 80 -1.06 -0.24 13.01
CA ILE A 80 -1.58 -1.50 12.46
C ILE A 80 -2.86 -1.94 13.17
N LEU A 81 -2.90 -1.85 14.50
CA LEU A 81 -4.05 -2.20 15.32
C LEU A 81 -5.28 -1.39 14.90
N SER A 82 -5.15 -0.06 14.84
CA SER A 82 -6.30 0.79 14.54
C SER A 82 -6.75 0.68 13.08
N ALA A 83 -5.81 0.77 12.13
CA ALA A 83 -6.17 0.78 10.71
C ALA A 83 -6.57 -0.62 10.19
N ASN A 84 -5.90 -1.68 10.63
CA ASN A 84 -6.03 -3.00 10.01
C ASN A 84 -6.80 -4.00 10.88
N ILE A 85 -6.69 -3.97 12.20
CA ILE A 85 -7.45 -4.89 13.07
C ILE A 85 -8.84 -4.32 13.34
N GLU A 86 -8.92 -3.15 13.96
CA GLU A 86 -10.19 -2.48 14.27
C GLU A 86 -10.94 -2.10 12.98
N GLY A 87 -10.22 -1.55 12.00
CA GLY A 87 -10.78 -1.22 10.69
C GLY A 87 -11.43 -2.40 9.98
N THR A 88 -10.76 -3.55 9.97
CA THR A 88 -11.30 -4.78 9.37
C THR A 88 -12.49 -5.29 10.17
N TYR A 89 -12.40 -5.34 11.51
CA TYR A 89 -13.52 -5.73 12.36
C TYR A 89 -14.76 -4.87 12.08
N ASN A 90 -14.59 -3.54 12.02
CA ASN A 90 -15.68 -2.62 11.74
C ASN A 90 -16.28 -2.83 10.35
N ALA A 91 -15.49 -3.21 9.34
CA ALA A 91 -15.99 -3.52 8.01
C ALA A 91 -16.91 -4.75 8.01
N PHE A 92 -16.47 -5.84 8.63
CA PHE A 92 -17.26 -7.07 8.75
C PHE A 92 -18.52 -6.85 9.60
N GLU A 93 -18.40 -6.15 10.72
CA GLU A 93 -19.55 -5.88 11.59
C GLU A 93 -20.56 -4.91 10.96
N ALA A 94 -20.09 -3.89 10.25
CA ALA A 94 -20.98 -2.98 9.51
C ALA A 94 -21.67 -3.71 8.35
N ALA A 95 -20.96 -4.59 7.63
CA ALA A 95 -21.56 -5.44 6.61
C ALA A 95 -22.70 -6.28 7.18
N ARG A 96 -22.43 -6.99 8.30
CA ARG A 96 -23.44 -7.80 9.00
C ARG A 96 -24.64 -6.97 9.45
N ARG A 97 -24.42 -5.82 10.08
CA ARG A 97 -25.51 -4.96 10.62
C ARG A 97 -26.36 -4.31 9.53
N ASN A 98 -25.77 -3.97 8.39
CA ASN A 98 -26.49 -3.37 7.26
C ASN A 98 -27.02 -4.39 6.26
N GLY A 99 -26.84 -5.69 6.51
CA GLY A 99 -27.29 -6.76 5.61
C GLY A 99 -26.52 -6.79 4.29
N VAL A 100 -25.28 -6.29 4.25
CA VAL A 100 -24.44 -6.42 3.07
C VAL A 100 -24.05 -7.88 2.93
N LYS A 101 -24.40 -8.48 1.79
CA LYS A 101 -24.22 -9.92 1.57
C LYS A 101 -22.75 -10.31 1.42
N ARG A 102 -21.94 -9.42 0.85
CA ARG A 102 -20.65 -9.78 0.26
C ARG A 102 -19.52 -8.83 0.64
N ILE A 103 -18.39 -9.40 1.06
CA ILE A 103 -17.17 -8.66 1.37
C ILE A 103 -15.96 -9.28 0.69
N LEU A 104 -15.26 -8.46 -0.08
CA LEU A 104 -13.98 -8.75 -0.68
C LEU A 104 -12.91 -8.13 0.21
N PHE A 105 -12.07 -8.98 0.78
CA PHE A 105 -11.00 -8.55 1.66
C PHE A 105 -9.64 -8.68 0.95
N PRO A 106 -8.94 -7.57 0.72
CA PRO A 106 -7.57 -7.59 0.22
C PRO A 106 -6.61 -7.99 1.35
N SER A 107 -6.39 -9.30 1.46
CA SER A 107 -5.23 -9.86 2.14
C SER A 107 -3.96 -9.54 1.35
N SER A 108 -2.86 -10.21 1.68
CA SER A 108 -1.56 -9.97 1.06
C SER A 108 -0.74 -11.23 0.97
N ASN A 109 0.15 -11.30 -0.02
CA ASN A 109 1.26 -12.24 -0.02
C ASN A 109 2.08 -12.22 1.30
N HIS A 110 2.11 -11.07 2.00
CA HIS A 110 2.75 -10.93 3.30
C HIS A 110 2.09 -11.74 4.43
N ALA A 111 0.86 -12.25 4.26
CA ALA A 111 0.25 -13.22 5.18
C ALA A 111 0.96 -14.60 5.15
N VAL A 112 1.70 -14.87 4.07
CA VAL A 112 2.45 -16.11 3.83
C VAL A 112 3.92 -15.81 3.45
N GLY A 113 4.44 -14.65 3.86
CA GLY A 113 5.75 -14.15 3.41
C GLY A 113 6.96 -15.01 3.78
N TYR A 114 6.91 -15.77 4.87
CA TYR A 114 8.03 -16.65 5.29
C TYR A 114 8.07 -18.02 4.59
N TYR A 115 7.24 -18.27 3.57
CA TYR A 115 7.49 -19.38 2.65
C TYR A 115 8.71 -19.09 1.77
N ARG A 116 9.45 -20.13 1.36
CA ARG A 116 10.63 -19.96 0.52
C ARG A 116 10.24 -19.77 -0.95
N ARG A 117 11.05 -19.04 -1.72
CA ARG A 117 10.79 -18.79 -3.15
C ARG A 117 10.92 -20.02 -4.04
N ASP A 118 11.58 -21.09 -3.56
CA ASP A 118 11.67 -22.39 -4.24
C ASP A 118 10.52 -23.35 -3.89
N GLN A 119 9.53 -22.87 -3.12
CA GLN A 119 8.34 -23.64 -2.77
C GLN A 119 7.11 -23.06 -3.45
N THR A 120 6.39 -23.88 -4.21
CA THR A 120 5.03 -23.57 -4.67
C THR A 120 4.05 -23.83 -3.53
N ILE A 121 3.18 -22.86 -3.24
CA ILE A 121 2.16 -22.95 -2.18
C ILE A 121 0.75 -22.76 -2.75
N ASP A 122 -0.23 -23.48 -2.20
CA ASP A 122 -1.64 -23.30 -2.51
C ASP A 122 -2.34 -22.40 -1.47
N HIS A 123 -3.65 -22.22 -1.62
CA HIS A 123 -4.46 -21.39 -0.73
C HIS A 123 -4.70 -21.98 0.67
N LEU A 124 -4.41 -23.27 0.89
CA LEU A 124 -4.68 -23.99 2.14
C LEU A 124 -3.49 -24.01 3.10
N VAL A 125 -2.33 -23.53 2.67
CA VAL A 125 -1.13 -23.49 3.52
C VAL A 125 -1.35 -22.68 4.80
N TYR A 126 -0.71 -23.13 5.88
CA TYR A 126 -0.70 -22.41 7.15
C TYR A 126 -0.09 -21.00 6.98
N PRO A 127 -0.69 -19.93 7.52
CA PRO A 127 -0.15 -18.59 7.38
C PRO A 127 1.22 -18.45 8.07
N LYS A 128 2.21 -17.94 7.34
CA LYS A 128 3.55 -17.61 7.86
C LYS A 128 3.85 -16.13 7.61
N PRO A 129 3.22 -15.22 8.37
CA PRO A 129 3.29 -13.79 8.10
C PRO A 129 4.69 -13.23 8.37
N ASP A 130 5.15 -12.30 7.54
CA ASP A 130 6.51 -11.75 7.58
C ASP A 130 6.67 -10.45 8.38
N SER A 131 5.56 -9.93 8.92
CA SER A 131 5.48 -8.55 9.41
C SER A 131 4.23 -8.32 10.28
N ARG A 132 4.16 -7.23 11.06
CA ARG A 132 2.92 -6.84 11.79
C ARG A 132 1.79 -6.61 10.79
N TYR A 133 2.10 -6.01 9.66
CA TYR A 133 1.19 -5.90 8.53
C TYR A 133 0.67 -7.28 8.08
N GLY A 134 1.56 -8.24 7.83
CA GLY A 134 1.19 -9.62 7.46
C GLY A 134 0.27 -10.28 8.49
N VAL A 135 0.58 -10.16 9.78
CA VAL A 135 -0.27 -10.66 10.89
C VAL A 135 -1.66 -10.04 10.84
N SER A 136 -1.76 -8.73 10.60
CA SER A 136 -3.06 -8.06 10.51
C SER A 136 -3.94 -8.55 9.34
N LYS A 137 -3.31 -9.01 8.25
CA LYS A 137 -4.03 -9.61 7.13
C LYS A 137 -4.52 -11.02 7.48
N VAL A 138 -3.70 -11.82 8.17
CA VAL A 138 -4.13 -13.13 8.71
C VAL A 138 -5.34 -12.99 9.66
N PHE A 139 -5.34 -11.95 10.51
CA PHE A 139 -6.52 -11.64 11.33
C PHE A 139 -7.78 -11.43 10.48
N GLY A 140 -7.68 -10.67 9.39
CA GLY A 140 -8.81 -10.46 8.47
C GLY A 140 -9.27 -11.72 7.75
N GLU A 141 -8.36 -12.63 7.38
CA GLU A 141 -8.73 -13.93 6.80
C GLU A 141 -9.51 -14.79 7.80
N ALA A 142 -9.00 -14.92 9.04
CA ALA A 142 -9.65 -15.68 10.10
C ALA A 142 -10.99 -15.07 10.51
N LEU A 143 -11.08 -13.74 10.60
CA LEU A 143 -12.33 -13.04 10.86
C LEU A 143 -13.34 -13.27 9.73
N GLY A 144 -12.88 -13.28 8.48
CA GLY A 144 -13.69 -13.60 7.33
C GLY A 144 -14.32 -14.99 7.41
N SER A 145 -13.53 -16.00 7.77
CA SER A 145 -14.03 -17.38 7.95
C SER A 145 -15.11 -17.42 9.05
N LEU A 146 -14.85 -16.77 10.20
CA LEU A 146 -15.84 -16.66 11.27
C LEU A 146 -17.15 -16.05 10.78
N TYR A 147 -17.10 -14.94 10.04
CA TYR A 147 -18.30 -14.24 9.59
C TYR A 147 -19.05 -14.97 8.49
N ALA A 148 -18.35 -15.71 7.65
CA ALA A 148 -18.99 -16.60 6.68
C ALA A 148 -19.76 -17.72 7.38
N ASP A 149 -19.11 -18.47 8.27
CA ASP A 149 -19.70 -19.66 8.88
C ASP A 149 -20.77 -19.32 9.93
N LYS A 150 -20.56 -18.25 10.71
CA LYS A 150 -21.47 -17.87 11.81
C LYS A 150 -22.64 -16.99 11.36
N TYR A 151 -22.39 -16.09 10.41
CA TYR A 151 -23.36 -15.04 10.04
C TYR A 151 -23.79 -15.11 8.57
N GLY A 152 -23.28 -16.05 7.78
CA GLY A 152 -23.67 -16.27 6.40
C GLY A 152 -23.18 -15.19 5.42
N LEU A 153 -22.16 -14.41 5.78
CA LEU A 153 -21.53 -13.50 4.83
C LEU A 153 -20.83 -14.28 3.71
N GLU A 154 -20.89 -13.77 2.49
CA GLU A 154 -20.09 -14.27 1.37
C GLU A 154 -18.76 -13.51 1.35
N VAL A 155 -17.67 -14.19 1.67
CA VAL A 155 -16.35 -13.59 1.88
C VAL A 155 -15.37 -14.07 0.81
N PHE A 156 -14.70 -13.13 0.17
CA PHE A 156 -13.71 -13.40 -0.86
C PHE A 156 -12.38 -12.74 -0.51
N ILE A 157 -11.41 -13.53 -0.09
CA ILE A 157 -10.09 -13.10 0.33
C ILE A 157 -9.14 -13.13 -0.87
N ILE A 158 -8.44 -12.02 -1.13
CA ILE A 158 -7.41 -11.94 -2.17
C ILE A 158 -6.07 -11.70 -1.50
N ARG A 159 -5.17 -12.69 -1.50
CA ARG A 159 -3.77 -12.53 -1.11
C ARG A 159 -3.04 -11.81 -2.23
N ILE A 160 -3.16 -10.48 -2.26
CA ILE A 160 -2.60 -9.65 -3.33
C ILE A 160 -1.08 -9.77 -3.34
N GLY A 161 -0.51 -10.06 -4.51
CA GLY A 161 0.93 -10.02 -4.79
C GLY A 161 1.43 -8.57 -4.88
N ASN A 162 1.70 -8.09 -6.09
CA ASN A 162 2.12 -6.72 -6.34
C ASN A 162 1.32 -6.09 -7.48
N VAL A 163 0.44 -5.14 -7.15
CA VAL A 163 -0.32 -4.37 -8.14
C VAL A 163 0.53 -3.23 -8.68
N ALA A 164 0.80 -3.25 -9.97
CA ALA A 164 1.52 -2.18 -10.65
C ALA A 164 1.21 -2.21 -12.16
N PRO A 165 1.43 -1.11 -12.91
CA PRO A 165 1.38 -1.16 -14.37
C PRO A 165 2.37 -2.17 -14.97
N LEU A 166 3.54 -2.33 -14.36
CA LEU A 166 4.63 -3.21 -14.82
C LEU A 166 5.35 -3.82 -13.59
N PRO A 167 5.91 -5.04 -13.69
CA PRO A 167 6.78 -5.59 -12.65
C PRO A 167 8.08 -4.79 -12.55
N ALA A 168 8.54 -4.50 -11.34
CA ALA A 168 9.68 -3.60 -11.13
C ALA A 168 11.01 -4.31 -10.82
N ASP A 169 10.97 -5.58 -10.40
CA ASP A 169 12.16 -6.34 -10.00
C ASP A 169 11.94 -7.86 -10.14
N LYS A 170 13.02 -8.62 -9.90
CA LYS A 170 13.04 -10.09 -9.98
C LYS A 170 11.94 -10.76 -9.15
N ARG A 171 11.67 -10.28 -7.94
CA ARG A 171 10.60 -10.84 -7.08
C ARG A 171 9.23 -10.56 -7.68
N ARG A 172 9.02 -9.35 -8.21
CA ARG A 172 7.75 -8.94 -8.82
C ARG A 172 7.46 -9.69 -10.11
N LEU A 173 8.43 -10.26 -10.81
CA LEU A 173 8.14 -11.22 -11.89
C LEU A 173 7.30 -12.43 -11.42
N SER A 174 7.41 -12.83 -10.16
CA SER A 174 6.63 -13.98 -9.65
C SER A 174 5.27 -13.57 -9.11
N ILE A 175 5.17 -12.39 -8.50
CA ILE A 175 3.98 -11.98 -7.73
C ILE A 175 3.18 -10.82 -8.36
N TRP A 176 3.57 -10.35 -9.54
CA TRP A 176 2.88 -9.22 -10.17
C TRP A 176 1.43 -9.56 -10.50
N ILE A 177 0.55 -8.59 -10.32
CA ILE A 177 -0.81 -8.61 -10.85
C ILE A 177 -1.08 -7.28 -11.54
N SER A 178 -1.58 -7.35 -12.76
CA SER A 178 -2.01 -6.15 -13.45
C SER A 178 -3.32 -5.59 -12.86
N PRO A 179 -3.61 -4.29 -13.05
CA PRO A 179 -4.90 -3.71 -12.70
C PRO A 179 -6.10 -4.46 -13.29
N ARG A 180 -6.01 -4.89 -14.55
CA ARG A 180 -7.10 -5.57 -15.27
C ARG A 180 -7.36 -6.97 -14.71
N ASP A 181 -6.30 -7.71 -14.39
CA ASP A 181 -6.42 -9.04 -13.80
C ASP A 181 -6.94 -8.98 -12.36
N LEU A 182 -6.54 -7.97 -11.59
CA LEU A 182 -7.12 -7.73 -10.26
C LEU A 182 -8.61 -7.38 -10.36
N ALA A 183 -9.02 -6.59 -11.35
CA ALA A 183 -10.42 -6.27 -11.58
C ALA A 183 -11.26 -7.50 -11.97
N GLN A 184 -10.66 -8.48 -12.64
CA GLN A 184 -11.30 -9.77 -12.92
C GLN A 184 -11.56 -10.53 -11.61
N LEU A 185 -10.58 -10.65 -10.71
CA LEU A 185 -10.77 -11.27 -9.39
C LEU A 185 -11.81 -10.52 -8.55
N VAL A 186 -11.80 -9.19 -8.57
CA VAL A 186 -12.83 -8.39 -7.88
C VAL A 186 -14.21 -8.68 -8.47
N SER A 187 -14.33 -8.81 -9.79
CA SER A 187 -15.61 -9.12 -10.41
C SER A 187 -16.10 -10.52 -10.06
N ILE A 188 -15.22 -11.52 -10.06
CA ILE A 188 -15.54 -12.88 -9.58
C ILE A 188 -16.00 -12.82 -8.12
N GLY A 189 -15.23 -12.12 -7.27
CA GLY A 189 -15.55 -11.94 -5.87
C GLY A 189 -16.92 -11.29 -5.67
N VAL A 190 -17.33 -10.33 -6.51
CA VAL A 190 -18.63 -9.60 -6.45
C VAL A 190 -19.80 -10.38 -7.07
N ASP A 191 -19.57 -11.17 -8.11
CA ASP A 191 -20.63 -11.74 -8.94
C ASP A 191 -20.79 -13.25 -8.88
N HIS A 192 -19.73 -14.01 -8.60
CA HIS A 192 -19.80 -15.46 -8.69
C HIS A 192 -20.78 -16.04 -7.65
N PRO A 193 -21.75 -16.89 -8.07
CA PRO A 193 -22.83 -17.34 -7.19
C PRO A 193 -22.37 -18.27 -6.06
N ASP A 194 -21.29 -19.02 -6.29
CA ASP A 194 -20.82 -20.05 -5.35
C ASP A 194 -19.82 -19.54 -4.32
N VAL A 195 -19.49 -18.24 -4.32
CA VAL A 195 -18.58 -17.66 -3.32
C VAL A 195 -19.25 -17.70 -1.94
N ARG A 196 -18.63 -18.45 -1.02
CA ARG A 196 -19.01 -18.54 0.40
C ARG A 196 -17.89 -18.02 1.29
N PHE A 197 -16.80 -18.74 1.34
CA PHE A 197 -15.52 -18.30 1.89
C PHE A 197 -14.44 -18.83 0.96
N GLU A 198 -13.75 -17.94 0.26
CA GLU A 198 -12.73 -18.30 -0.73
C GLU A 198 -11.47 -17.49 -0.49
N VAL A 199 -10.30 -18.14 -0.59
CA VAL A 199 -8.99 -17.51 -0.49
C VAL A 199 -8.22 -17.72 -1.78
N VAL A 200 -7.96 -16.67 -2.54
CA VAL A 200 -7.23 -16.75 -3.81
C VAL A 200 -5.92 -15.96 -3.75
N TYR A 201 -4.97 -16.29 -4.62
CA TYR A 201 -3.81 -15.44 -4.84
C TYR A 201 -4.11 -14.38 -5.90
N GLY A 202 -3.81 -13.12 -5.58
CA GLY A 202 -3.90 -12.00 -6.52
C GLY A 202 -2.61 -11.86 -7.32
N ILE A 203 -2.40 -12.75 -8.29
CA ILE A 203 -1.30 -12.71 -9.28
C ILE A 203 -1.86 -12.87 -10.70
N SER A 204 -1.22 -12.22 -11.68
CA SER A 204 -1.45 -12.48 -13.10
C SER A 204 -0.95 -13.89 -13.50
N GLY A 205 -1.06 -14.26 -14.77
CA GLY A 205 -0.62 -15.55 -15.34
C GLY A 205 0.90 -15.68 -15.44
N ASN A 206 1.63 -15.24 -14.41
CA ASN A 206 3.08 -15.18 -14.39
C ASN A 206 3.69 -16.58 -14.50
N ARG A 207 4.51 -16.80 -15.52
CA ARG A 207 5.24 -18.09 -15.69
C ARG A 207 6.15 -18.44 -14.52
N ARG A 208 6.56 -17.42 -13.74
CA ARG A 208 7.48 -17.53 -12.60
C ARG A 208 6.76 -17.56 -11.25
N ALA A 209 5.45 -17.78 -11.23
CA ALA A 209 4.64 -17.75 -10.01
C ALA A 209 5.09 -18.79 -8.97
N TRP A 210 4.92 -18.44 -7.69
CA TRP A 210 5.13 -19.33 -6.54
C TRP A 210 3.83 -19.88 -5.97
N TYR A 211 2.70 -19.58 -6.62
CA TYR A 211 1.38 -19.86 -6.10
C TYR A 211 0.63 -20.80 -7.04
N ASP A 212 0.09 -21.88 -6.48
CA ASP A 212 -0.99 -22.64 -7.13
C ASP A 212 -2.31 -21.89 -6.89
N ASN A 213 -2.90 -21.41 -7.98
CA ASN A 213 -4.13 -20.63 -7.97
C ASN A 213 -5.31 -21.37 -8.63
N ALA A 214 -5.27 -22.71 -8.67
CA ALA A 214 -6.31 -23.54 -9.27
C ALA A 214 -7.72 -23.25 -8.71
N ASN A 215 -7.81 -22.84 -7.45
CA ASN A 215 -9.09 -22.46 -6.83
C ASN A 215 -9.67 -21.16 -7.39
N ALA A 216 -8.83 -20.18 -7.78
CA ALA A 216 -9.29 -19.01 -8.50
C ALA A 216 -9.77 -19.39 -9.91
N THR A 217 -9.01 -20.26 -10.61
CA THR A 217 -9.40 -20.74 -11.95
C THR A 217 -10.71 -21.52 -11.93
N ARG A 218 -10.96 -22.33 -10.90
CA ARG A 218 -12.25 -23.00 -10.67
C ARG A 218 -13.42 -22.01 -10.61
N LEU A 219 -13.19 -20.80 -10.10
CA LEU A 219 -14.19 -19.72 -10.02
C LEU A 219 -14.24 -18.84 -11.29
N GLY A 220 -13.56 -19.25 -12.37
CA GLY A 220 -13.53 -18.54 -13.64
C GLY A 220 -12.44 -17.47 -13.77
N TYR A 221 -11.41 -17.50 -12.92
CA TYR A 221 -10.25 -16.61 -13.08
C TYR A 221 -9.36 -17.07 -14.24
N HIS A 222 -9.22 -16.18 -15.22
CA HIS A 222 -8.42 -16.37 -16.42
C HIS A 222 -7.58 -15.10 -16.64
N PRO A 223 -6.45 -14.96 -15.92
CA PRO A 223 -5.59 -13.79 -16.07
C PRO A 223 -5.07 -13.69 -17.50
N VAL A 224 -5.00 -12.47 -18.01
CA VAL A 224 -4.60 -12.19 -19.40
C VAL A 224 -3.22 -11.54 -19.50
N ASP A 225 -2.60 -11.19 -18.38
CA ASP A 225 -1.21 -10.73 -18.33
C ASP A 225 -0.23 -11.80 -17.87
N ASP A 226 1.03 -11.59 -18.26
CA ASP A 226 2.19 -12.32 -17.77
C ASP A 226 3.36 -11.34 -17.64
N SER A 227 4.13 -11.47 -16.57
CA SER A 227 5.36 -10.70 -16.34
C SER A 227 6.54 -11.10 -17.25
N GLU A 228 6.51 -12.28 -17.88
CA GLU A 228 7.65 -12.82 -18.63
C GLU A 228 8.20 -11.90 -19.75
N PRO A 229 7.37 -11.13 -20.50
CA PRO A 229 7.88 -10.18 -21.48
C PRO A 229 8.86 -9.14 -20.91
N TYR A 230 8.84 -8.89 -19.60
CA TYR A 230 9.74 -7.95 -18.91
C TYR A 230 10.96 -8.63 -18.28
N ALA A 231 11.02 -9.97 -18.27
CA ALA A 231 11.98 -10.73 -17.49
C ALA A 231 13.43 -10.48 -17.93
N THR A 232 13.71 -10.47 -19.23
CA THR A 232 15.08 -10.28 -19.74
C THR A 232 15.70 -8.97 -19.25
N GLU A 233 14.98 -7.86 -19.36
CA GLU A 233 15.48 -6.55 -18.94
C GLU A 233 15.61 -6.44 -17.42
N ILE A 234 14.64 -6.96 -16.68
CA ILE A 234 14.64 -6.92 -15.20
C ILE A 234 15.78 -7.76 -14.63
N LEU A 235 15.98 -8.98 -15.16
CA LEU A 235 17.02 -9.89 -14.69
C LEU A 235 18.42 -9.38 -15.05
N ALA A 236 18.59 -8.73 -16.20
CA ALA A 236 19.87 -8.11 -16.57
C ALA A 236 20.29 -6.97 -15.62
N LYS A 237 19.33 -6.33 -14.94
CA LYS A 237 19.56 -5.25 -13.96
C LYS A 237 19.56 -5.73 -12.52
N HIS A 238 19.28 -7.01 -12.27
CA HIS A 238 19.15 -7.52 -10.91
C HIS A 238 20.52 -7.57 -10.22
N VAL A 239 20.57 -6.97 -9.03
CA VAL A 239 21.68 -7.10 -8.10
C VAL A 239 21.16 -7.89 -6.90
N GLU A 240 21.91 -8.90 -6.47
CA GLU A 240 21.54 -9.68 -5.28
C GLU A 240 21.49 -8.78 -4.05
N HIS A 241 20.49 -9.03 -3.20
CA HIS A 241 20.34 -8.27 -1.96
C HIS A 241 21.39 -8.71 -0.95
N ALA A 242 21.96 -7.75 -0.20
CA ALA A 242 23.00 -8.03 0.80
C ALA A 242 22.50 -8.96 1.92
N GLU A 243 21.22 -8.81 2.31
CA GLU A 243 20.54 -9.73 3.23
C GLU A 243 20.01 -10.96 2.47
N PRO A 244 20.55 -12.18 2.68
CA PRO A 244 20.17 -13.37 1.91
C PRO A 244 18.71 -13.77 2.07
N ASP A 245 18.12 -13.49 3.24
CA ASP A 245 16.73 -13.86 3.54
C ASP A 245 15.72 -13.10 2.66
N VAL A 246 16.08 -11.91 2.17
CA VAL A 246 15.27 -11.17 1.20
C VAL A 246 15.08 -11.99 -0.08
N GLU A 247 16.13 -12.65 -0.56
CA GLU A 247 16.08 -13.49 -1.77
C GLU A 247 15.60 -14.92 -1.47
N ARG A 248 15.67 -15.37 -0.22
CA ARG A 248 15.22 -16.71 0.20
C ARG A 248 13.70 -16.81 0.31
N TYR A 249 13.06 -15.79 0.87
CA TYR A 249 11.65 -15.83 1.23
C TYR A 249 10.74 -15.06 0.27
N GLN A 250 9.49 -15.52 0.17
CA GLN A 250 8.49 -14.95 -0.71
C GLN A 250 8.09 -13.53 -0.30
N GLY A 251 8.19 -13.18 0.98
CA GLY A 251 7.94 -11.85 1.54
C GLY A 251 8.92 -10.77 1.10
N GLY A 252 10.09 -11.16 0.57
CA GLY A 252 11.11 -10.21 0.11
C GLY A 252 11.63 -9.35 1.27
N THR A 253 11.74 -8.04 1.04
CA THR A 253 12.30 -7.10 2.05
C THR A 253 11.50 -7.01 3.34
N PHE A 254 10.25 -7.49 3.37
CA PHE A 254 9.42 -7.45 4.59
C PHE A 254 9.94 -8.40 5.66
N VAL A 255 10.58 -9.52 5.30
CA VAL A 255 11.15 -10.48 6.26
C VAL A 255 12.29 -9.90 7.11
N VAL A 256 12.90 -8.81 6.63
CA VAL A 256 14.01 -8.11 7.31
C VAL A 256 13.65 -6.69 7.74
N ALA A 257 12.40 -6.26 7.60
CA ALA A 257 12.00 -4.88 7.85
C ALA A 257 12.30 -4.39 9.28
N GLU A 258 12.40 -5.30 10.25
CA GLU A 258 12.74 -4.99 11.64
C GLU A 258 14.25 -5.05 11.96
N LEU A 259 15.09 -5.59 11.06
CA LEU A 259 16.54 -5.64 11.25
C LEU A 259 17.18 -4.23 11.20
N GLY A 260 16.47 -3.24 10.65
CA GLY A 260 16.83 -1.82 10.68
C GLY A 260 16.34 -1.04 11.91
N GLY A 261 15.66 -1.70 12.85
CA GLY A 261 15.07 -1.11 14.05
C GLY A 261 13.55 -1.36 14.17
N ASP A 262 13.08 -1.57 15.40
CA ASP A 262 11.66 -1.72 15.70
C ASP A 262 10.92 -0.38 15.48
N PRO A 263 9.98 -0.28 14.52
CA PRO A 263 9.26 0.96 14.27
C PRO A 263 8.38 1.40 15.45
N SER A 264 8.12 0.53 16.43
CA SER A 264 7.44 0.88 17.68
C SER A 264 8.37 1.49 18.74
N ARG A 265 9.70 1.36 18.57
CA ARG A 265 10.68 2.02 19.43
C ARG A 265 10.95 3.41 18.87
N ASN A 266 10.41 4.43 19.52
CA ASN A 266 10.79 5.83 19.29
C ASN A 266 12.30 5.93 19.11
N LEU A 267 12.78 6.30 17.93
CA LEU A 267 14.17 6.69 17.74
C LEU A 267 14.48 7.79 18.77
N PRO A 268 15.58 7.69 19.54
CA PRO A 268 15.94 8.76 20.45
C PRO A 268 16.03 10.05 19.66
N LYS A 269 15.34 11.10 20.14
CA LYS A 269 15.44 12.45 19.57
C LYS A 269 16.91 12.75 19.35
N ALA A 270 17.33 12.86 18.08
CA ALA A 270 18.68 13.28 17.77
C ALA A 270 18.95 14.56 18.57
N ALA A 271 19.94 14.48 19.45
CA ALA A 271 20.36 15.59 20.28
C ALA A 271 20.57 16.80 19.37
N ALA A 272 19.94 17.92 19.73
CA ALA A 272 20.10 19.19 19.05
C ALA A 272 21.60 19.55 19.03
N SER A 273 22.26 19.27 17.90
CA SER A 273 23.61 19.74 17.65
C SER A 273 23.53 21.23 17.34
N SER A 274 23.66 22.02 18.40
CA SER A 274 23.88 23.46 18.29
C SER A 274 25.24 23.72 17.65
N ARG A 275 25.31 23.86 16.32
CA ARG A 275 26.43 24.58 15.70
C ARG A 275 26.12 26.07 15.71
N LYS A 276 26.53 26.72 16.80
CA LYS A 276 26.73 28.17 16.88
C LYS A 276 27.77 28.56 15.83
N SER A 277 27.38 29.34 14.83
CA SER A 277 28.32 30.08 13.99
C SER A 277 28.95 31.21 14.81
N LYS A 278 30.16 30.99 15.33
CA LYS A 278 31.07 32.06 15.74
C LYS A 278 32.21 32.11 14.74
N ALA A 279 32.13 33.01 13.76
CA ALA A 279 33.28 33.44 12.97
C ALA A 279 33.46 34.95 13.20
N GLY A 280 34.45 35.29 14.02
CA GLY A 280 34.80 36.67 14.35
C GLY A 280 35.94 36.73 15.38
N ALA A 281 37.18 36.65 14.89
CA ALA A 281 38.40 37.24 15.48
C ALA A 281 39.62 36.72 14.68
N LYS A 282 40.15 37.51 13.75
CA LYS A 282 41.38 38.31 13.91
C LYS A 282 42.61 37.48 14.36
N ALA A 283 43.49 37.23 13.40
CA ALA A 283 44.92 37.02 13.65
C ALA A 283 45.74 37.81 12.60
N LYS A 284 46.54 38.77 13.07
CA LYS A 284 47.68 39.34 12.32
C LYS A 284 48.88 38.41 12.50
N PRO A 285 49.83 38.38 11.55
CA PRO A 285 51.13 38.97 11.90
C PRO A 285 51.91 39.64 10.75
N ARG A 286 52.70 40.64 11.19
CA ARG A 286 54.06 41.05 10.76
C ARG A 286 54.28 41.73 9.39
N ALA A 287 55.35 42.52 9.39
CA ALA A 287 55.63 43.69 8.57
C ALA A 287 56.86 43.51 7.68
N HIS A 288 57.08 44.53 6.82
CA HIS A 288 58.18 44.78 5.86
C HIS A 288 57.95 44.09 4.50
N THR A 289 58.04 44.72 3.32
CA THR A 289 58.95 45.81 2.87
C THR A 289 58.36 46.48 1.60
N LYS A 290 58.30 47.82 1.59
CA LYS A 290 58.63 48.79 0.51
C LYS A 290 58.41 48.44 -0.98
N VAL A 291 57.72 49.35 -1.71
CA VAL A 291 58.16 50.08 -2.95
C VAL A 291 57.07 50.23 -4.06
N THR A 292 56.65 51.50 -4.23
CA THR A 292 56.18 52.21 -5.47
C THR A 292 54.88 51.76 -6.16
N LYS A 293 54.09 52.60 -6.85
CA LYS A 293 54.05 54.04 -7.16
C LYS A 293 52.63 54.31 -7.71
N SER A 294 52.11 55.53 -7.50
CA SER A 294 51.27 56.31 -8.44
C SER A 294 49.91 55.72 -8.85
N SER A 295 48.79 56.42 -9.05
CA SER A 295 48.23 57.76 -8.88
C SER A 295 46.77 57.55 -9.38
N LYS A 296 45.69 58.19 -8.96
CA LYS A 296 45.27 59.60 -8.95
C LYS A 296 43.82 59.51 -8.43
N LYS A 297 43.43 60.37 -7.45
CA LYS A 297 42.43 61.45 -7.61
C LYS A 297 41.13 60.98 -8.30
N ALA A 298 39.92 61.17 -7.78
CA ALA A 298 39.29 62.23 -6.99
C ALA A 298 37.79 61.82 -6.96
N LYS A 299 36.82 62.35 -6.23
CA LYS A 299 36.58 63.37 -5.19
C LYS A 299 35.11 63.09 -4.78
N VAL A 300 34.75 63.18 -3.49
CA VAL A 300 33.77 64.16 -2.93
C VAL A 300 32.31 63.95 -3.41
N ALA A 301 31.26 64.00 -2.61
CA ALA A 301 31.03 64.01 -1.18
C ALA A 301 29.50 63.90 -0.95
N LYS A 302 29.13 63.49 0.26
CA LYS A 302 28.00 63.99 1.07
C LYS A 302 26.60 64.09 0.40
N LYS A 303 25.75 63.11 0.77
CA LYS A 303 24.58 63.25 1.69
C LYS A 303 24.19 64.70 2.12
N PRO A 304 22.96 64.95 2.64
CA PRO A 304 21.74 64.12 2.65
C PRO A 304 20.41 64.91 2.54
N LYS A 305 19.32 64.14 2.64
CA LYS A 305 18.08 64.44 3.41
C LYS A 305 17.09 65.49 2.88
N ARG A 306 15.89 64.94 2.67
CA ARG A 306 14.58 65.42 3.16
C ARG A 306 14.06 66.74 2.59
N GLY A 307 13.15 66.58 1.63
CA GLY A 307 11.72 66.75 1.91
C GLY A 307 11.18 68.17 1.82
N LYS A 308 10.24 68.35 0.89
CA LYS A 308 8.94 68.98 1.13
C LYS A 308 8.02 68.72 -0.07
N LYS A 309 6.86 68.13 0.27
CA LYS A 309 5.68 67.81 -0.56
C LYS A 309 5.82 66.62 -1.51
#